data_AF-A0A7W5MPP1-F1
#
_entry.id   AF-A0A7W5MPP1-F1
#
_cell.length_a   1.000
_cell.length_b   1.000
_cell.length_c   1.000
_cell.angle_alpha   90.00
_cell.angle_beta   90.00
_cell.angle_gamma   90.00
#
_symmetry.space_group_name_H-M   'P 1'
#
loop_
_entity.id
_entity.type
_entity.pdbx_description
1 polymer ?
#
loop_
_entity_poly.entity_id
_entity_poly.type
_entity_poly.pdbx_seq_one_letter_code
_entity_poly.pdbx_strand_id
1 'polypeptide(L)'
;MRGFRHWRWHLDEMYVKLIREMVYLWRAVDHEGEILESYVTRTRDKKAALAFMKKALKRHGSPEALTTDGLRSYGAALSELGTREKQEVGRWANNRVENSHLPFRR
;
A
#
# COMPACT_ATOMS: atom_id res chain seq x y z
N MET A 1 3.30 27.11 -8.38
CA MET A 1 3.33 25.70 -8.83
C MET A 1 2.86 24.84 -7.66
N ARG A 2 1.60 24.37 -7.67
CA ARG A 2 1.15 23.38 -6.67
C ARG A 2 1.66 22.03 -7.18
N GLY A 3 2.90 21.68 -6.83
CA GLY A 3 3.37 20.32 -7.02
C GLY A 3 2.48 19.42 -6.18
N PHE A 4 1.76 18.50 -6.81
CA PHE A 4 0.94 17.51 -6.13
C PHE A 4 1.86 16.70 -5.22
N ARG A 5 1.90 17.08 -3.94
CA ARG A 5 2.67 16.35 -2.95
C ARG A 5 1.83 15.13 -2.64
N HIS A 6 2.31 13.94 -2.99
CA HIS A 6 1.71 12.68 -2.52
C HIS A 6 1.94 12.54 -1.01
N TRP A 7 1.36 13.45 -0.23
CA TRP A 7 1.61 13.62 1.20
C TRP A 7 1.01 12.46 1.99
N ARG A 8 -0.09 11.87 1.52
CA ARG A 8 -0.73 10.70 2.11
C ARG A 8 -0.77 9.53 1.14
N TRP A 9 -0.33 8.37 1.60
CA TRP A 9 -0.43 7.11 0.88
C TRP A 9 -1.44 6.20 1.58
N HIS A 10 -2.16 5.42 0.78
CA HIS A 10 -3.04 4.36 1.23
C HIS A 10 -2.46 3.03 0.76
N LEU A 11 -2.11 2.17 1.72
CA LEU A 11 -1.56 0.84 1.48
C LEU A 11 -2.63 -0.20 1.77
N ASP A 12 -2.81 -1.09 0.80
CA ASP A 12 -3.80 -2.15 0.84
C ASP A 12 -3.22 -3.47 0.38
N GLU A 13 -3.84 -4.55 0.81
CA GLU A 13 -3.57 -5.88 0.27
C GLU A 13 -4.87 -6.64 0.00
N MET A 14 -4.91 -7.29 -1.17
CA MET A 14 -6.07 -8.07 -1.59
C MET A 14 -5.66 -9.46 -2.02
N TYR A 15 -6.55 -10.43 -1.81
CA TYR A 15 -6.34 -11.79 -2.29
C TYR A 15 -7.02 -11.96 -3.65
N VAL A 16 -6.21 -12.03 -4.71
CA VAL A 16 -6.68 -12.04 -6.11
C VAL A 16 -6.32 -13.34 -6.80
N LYS A 17 -7.17 -13.74 -7.75
CA LYS A 17 -6.86 -14.84 -8.66
C LYS A 17 -6.09 -14.29 -9.85
N LEU A 18 -4.79 -14.60 -9.93
CA LEU A 18 -3.98 -14.30 -11.09
C LEU A 18 -3.83 -15.57 -11.93
N ILE A 19 -4.42 -15.56 -13.12
CA ILE A 19 -4.48 -16.70 -14.04
C ILE A 19 -5.18 -17.90 -13.37
N ARG A 20 -4.42 -18.77 -12.69
CA ARG A 20 -4.90 -20.00 -12.03
C ARG A 20 -4.45 -20.12 -10.58
N GLU A 21 -3.68 -19.17 -10.05
CA GLU A 21 -3.21 -19.17 -8.67
C GLU A 21 -3.83 -18.01 -7.90
N MET A 22 -4.13 -18.27 -6.62
CA MET A 22 -4.53 -17.21 -5.70
C MET A 22 -3.29 -16.60 -5.05
N VAL A 23 -3.16 -15.28 -5.14
CA VAL A 23 -1.99 -14.54 -4.68
C VAL A 23 -2.42 -13.28 -3.93
N TYR A 24 -1.51 -12.71 -3.14
CA TYR A 24 -1.71 -11.42 -2.48
C TYR A 24 -1.15 -10.31 -3.37
N LEU A 25 -2.00 -9.36 -3.72
CA LEU A 25 -1.62 -8.12 -4.39
C LEU A 25 -1.58 -6.99 -3.36
N TRP A 26 -0.41 -6.40 -3.18
CA TRP A 26 -0.16 -5.23 -2.36
C TRP A 26 -0.19 -4.00 -3.26
N ARG A 27 -0.90 -2.94 -2.87
CA ARG A 27 -0.96 -1.69 -3.64
C ARG A 27 -0.77 -0.49 -2.75
N ALA A 28 0.00 0.47 -3.26
CA ALA A 28 0.12 1.81 -2.72
C ALA A 28 -0.56 2.75 -3.69
N VAL A 29 -1.53 3.50 -3.21
CA VAL A 29 -2.09 4.64 -3.95
C VAL A 29 -1.89 5.90 -3.16
N ASP A 30 -1.82 7.02 -3.85
CA ASP A 30 -1.78 8.31 -3.20
C ASP A 30 -3.21 8.82 -2.88
N HIS A 31 -3.30 10.00 -2.25
CA HIS A 31 -4.58 10.63 -1.93
C HIS A 31 -5.45 10.99 -3.15
N GLU A 32 -4.86 11.19 -4.33
CA GLU A 32 -5.59 11.45 -5.57
C GLU A 32 -6.11 10.17 -6.23
N GLY A 33 -5.62 9.00 -5.78
CA GLY A 33 -5.97 7.69 -6.31
C GLY A 33 -5.02 7.23 -7.42
N GLU A 34 -3.87 7.89 -7.59
CA GLU A 34 -2.81 7.42 -8.46
C GLU A 34 -2.12 6.20 -7.85
N ILE A 35 -1.90 5.15 -8.66
CA ILE A 35 -1.17 3.97 -8.22
C ILE A 35 0.32 4.29 -8.21
N LEU A 36 0.90 4.32 -7.01
CA LEU A 36 2.32 4.54 -6.80
C LEU A 36 3.11 3.24 -7.01
N GLU A 37 2.65 2.14 -6.42
CA GLU A 37 3.36 0.86 -6.49
C GLU A 37 2.40 -0.32 -6.35
N SER A 38 2.74 -1.43 -7.03
CA SER A 38 2.01 -2.69 -6.93
C SER A 38 2.99 -3.85 -6.81
N TYR A 39 2.74 -4.77 -5.89
CA TYR A 39 3.61 -5.91 -5.64
C TYR A 39 2.79 -7.17 -5.40
N VAL A 40 3.20 -8.29 -6.00
CA VAL A 40 2.46 -9.57 -5.89
C VAL A 40 3.30 -10.58 -5.14
N THR A 41 2.71 -11.24 -4.15
CA THR A 41 3.35 -12.30 -3.38
C THR A 41 2.41 -13.48 -3.18
N ARG A 42 2.99 -14.66 -2.91
CA ARG A 42 2.21 -15.85 -2.58
C ARG A 42 1.75 -15.85 -1.11
N THR A 43 2.42 -15.07 -0.26
CA THR A 43 2.21 -15.03 1.19
C THR A 43 1.98 -13.61 1.69
N ARG A 44 1.20 -13.48 2.77
CA ARG A 44 0.87 -12.21 3.43
C ARG A 44 1.70 -11.94 4.69
N ASP A 45 3.02 -12.08 4.57
CA ASP A 45 3.95 -11.99 5.70
C ASP A 45 4.67 -10.64 5.81
N LYS A 46 5.42 -10.44 6.90
CA LYS A 46 6.20 -9.22 7.17
C LYS A 46 7.22 -8.94 6.06
N LYS A 47 7.90 -9.96 5.53
CA LYS A 47 8.94 -9.80 4.50
C LYS A 47 8.32 -9.27 3.21
N ALA A 48 7.14 -9.76 2.84
CA ALA A 48 6.37 -9.25 1.71
C ALA A 48 6.01 -7.76 1.90
N ALA A 49 5.42 -7.40 3.05
CA ALA A 49 5.05 -6.01 3.36
C ALA A 49 6.27 -5.07 3.37
N LEU A 50 7.40 -5.52 3.94
CA LEU A 50 8.64 -4.75 4.00
C LEU A 50 9.24 -4.53 2.60
N ALA A 51 9.29 -5.56 1.76
CA ALA A 51 9.81 -5.45 0.40
C ALA A 51 8.97 -4.47 -0.42
N PHE A 52 7.65 -4.57 -0.33
CA PHE A 52 6.71 -3.65 -0.95
C PHE A 52 6.93 -2.19 -0.49
N MET A 53 6.96 -1.94 0.82
CA MET A 53 7.15 -0.59 1.34
C MET A 53 8.53 -0.01 1.01
N LYS A 54 9.61 -0.80 1.08
CA LYS A 54 10.95 -0.35 0.66
C LYS A 54 10.96 0.06 -0.82
N LYS A 55 10.26 -0.70 -1.67
CA LYS A 55 10.16 -0.40 -3.10
C LYS A 55 9.40 0.91 -3.33
N ALA A 56 8.25 1.09 -2.69
CA ALA A 56 7.46 2.31 -2.78
C ALA A 56 8.23 3.54 -2.28
N LEU A 57 8.85 3.45 -1.10
CA LEU A 57 9.65 4.53 -0.50
C LEU A 57 10.87 4.90 -1.37
N LYS A 58 11.54 3.91 -1.96
CA LYS A 58 12.69 4.16 -2.85
C LYS A 58 12.28 4.90 -4.13
N ARG A 59 11.08 4.64 -4.65
CA ARG A 59 10.62 5.21 -5.92
C ARG A 59 9.97 6.59 -5.76
N HIS A 60 9.20 6.78 -4.70
CA HIS A 60 8.34 7.96 -4.52
C HIS A 60 8.72 8.82 -3.30
N GLY A 61 9.76 8.43 -2.56
CA GLY A 61 10.18 9.13 -1.35
C GLY A 61 9.35 8.76 -0.12
N SER A 62 9.48 9.54 0.94
CA SER A 62 8.74 9.30 2.19
C SER A 62 7.45 10.12 2.22
N PRO A 63 6.27 9.50 2.39
CA PRO A 63 5.03 10.24 2.62
C PRO A 63 5.03 10.94 3.98
N GLU A 64 4.12 11.90 4.14
CA GLU A 64 3.81 12.53 5.43
C GLU A 64 2.90 11.60 6.26
N ALA A 65 1.99 10.86 5.62
CA ALA A 65 1.07 9.93 6.27
C ALA A 65 0.90 8.60 5.50
N LEU A 66 0.76 7.49 6.23
CA LEU A 66 0.59 6.13 5.70
C LEU A 66 -0.68 5.51 6.29
N THR A 67 -1.73 5.42 5.48
CA THR A 67 -2.97 4.71 5.84
C THR A 67 -2.85 3.24 5.51
N THR A 68 -3.18 2.36 6.45
CA THR A 68 -3.17 0.90 6.26
C THR A 68 -4.45 0.27 6.80
N ASP A 69 -4.82 -0.92 6.32
CA ASP A 69 -5.96 -1.70 6.85
C ASP A 69 -5.71 -2.27 8.27
N GLY A 70 -4.55 -2.00 8.86
CA GLY A 70 -4.24 -2.41 10.24
C GLY A 70 -3.69 -3.84 10.36
N LEU A 71 -3.27 -4.46 9.25
CA LEU A 71 -2.54 -5.73 9.32
C LEU A 71 -1.31 -5.65 10.22
N ARG A 72 -1.10 -6.72 11.01
CA ARG A 72 0.13 -6.89 11.81
C ARG A 72 1.40 -6.85 10.95
N SER A 73 1.35 -7.35 9.71
CA SER A 73 2.48 -7.34 8.78
C SER A 73 2.92 -5.92 8.43
N TYR A 74 1.98 -4.97 8.27
CA TYR A 74 2.30 -3.56 8.08
C TYR A 74 2.90 -2.95 9.35
N GLY A 75 2.26 -3.15 10.51
CA GLY A 75 2.79 -2.61 11.78
C GLY A 75 4.22 -3.08 12.07
N ALA A 76 4.51 -4.36 11.84
CA ALA A 76 5.85 -4.92 12.04
C ALA A 76 6.88 -4.37 11.04
N ALA A 77 6.48 -4.17 9.78
CA ALA A 77 7.37 -3.64 8.76
C ALA A 77 7.58 -2.11 8.92
N LEU A 78 6.57 -1.35 9.33
CA LEU A 78 6.68 0.08 9.64
C LEU A 78 7.56 0.35 10.87
N SER A 79 7.47 -0.52 11.89
CA SER A 79 8.42 -0.50 13.02
C SER A 79 9.87 -0.68 12.57
N GLU A 80 10.12 -1.60 11.63
CA GLU A 80 11.47 -1.83 11.11
C GLU A 80 11.98 -0.69 10.22
N LEU A 81 11.07 0.00 9.52
CA LEU A 81 11.40 1.16 8.68
C LEU A 81 11.52 2.47 9.47
N GLY A 82 11.18 2.49 10.76
CA GLY A 82 11.17 3.72 11.56
C GLY A 82 10.11 4.73 11.10
N THR A 83 9.02 4.28 10.49
CA THR A 83 7.93 5.15 9.99
C THR A 83 6.60 4.84 10.66
N ARG A 84 6.63 4.22 11.85
CA ARG A 84 5.42 3.80 12.57
C ARG A 84 4.60 4.97 13.10
N GLU A 85 5.25 6.08 13.44
CA GLU A 85 4.56 7.32 13.84
C GLU A 85 3.68 7.92 12.73
N LYS A 86 3.99 7.61 11.47
CA LYS A 86 3.22 8.07 10.30
C LYS A 86 2.03 7.18 9.99
N GLN A 87 1.87 6.07 10.71
CA GLN A 87 0.82 5.10 10.45
C GLN A 87 -0.53 5.60 10.96
N GLU A 88 -1.47 5.75 10.04
CA GLU A 88 -2.89 5.86 10.34
C GLU A 88 -3.54 4.49 10.09
N VAL A 89 -4.18 3.92 11.11
CA VAL A 89 -4.98 2.70 10.94
C VAL A 89 -6.43 3.13 10.76
N GLY A 90 -7.03 2.76 9.63
CA GLY A 90 -8.41 3.15 9.35
C GLY A 90 -9.10 2.19 8.40
N ARG A 91 -9.93 1.31 8.96
CA ARG A 91 -10.80 0.37 8.22
C ARG A 91 -11.69 1.07 7.18
N TRP A 92 -12.03 2.34 7.40
CA TRP A 92 -12.84 3.17 6.50
C TRP A 92 -12.01 4.21 5.72
N ALA A 93 -10.75 4.42 6.10
CA ALA A 93 -9.85 5.38 5.44
C ALA A 93 -9.22 4.78 4.17
N ASN A 94 -9.38 3.47 3.94
CA ASN A 94 -8.89 2.78 2.76
C ASN A 94 -9.91 2.70 1.60
N ASN A 95 -11.10 3.30 1.77
CA ASN A 95 -12.18 3.28 0.78
C ASN A 95 -11.76 3.87 -0.59
N ARG A 96 -10.69 4.67 -0.64
CA ARG A 96 -10.08 5.20 -1.87
C ARG A 96 -9.34 4.11 -2.67
N VAL A 97 -8.62 3.22 -1.98
CA VAL A 97 -8.03 2.04 -2.61
C VAL A 97 -9.13 1.11 -3.11
N GLU A 98 -10.24 1.05 -2.37
CA GLU A 98 -11.42 0.28 -2.79
C GLU A 98 -12.09 0.82 -4.05
N ASN A 99 -12.19 2.14 -4.20
CA ASN A 99 -12.67 2.74 -5.45
C ASN A 99 -11.68 2.55 -6.62
N SER A 100 -10.39 2.36 -6.33
CA SER A 100 -9.37 1.97 -7.32
C SER A 100 -9.38 0.44 -7.60
N HIS A 101 -10.35 -0.32 -7.07
CA HIS A 101 -10.59 -1.73 -7.42
C HIS A 101 -11.25 -1.93 -8.78
N LEU A 102 -11.48 -0.86 -9.55
CA LEU A 102 -11.92 -1.02 -10.92
C LEU A 102 -10.91 -1.92 -11.66
N PRO A 103 -11.35 -3.04 -12.25
CA PRO A 103 -10.47 -3.90 -13.01
C PRO A 103 -9.84 -3.05 -14.12
N PHE A 104 -8.57 -3.31 -14.42
CA PHE A 104 -7.96 -2.86 -15.67
C PHE A 104 -8.84 -3.34 -16.82
N ARG A 105 -9.80 -2.53 -17.25
CA ARG A 105 -10.48 -2.66 -18.53
C ARG A 105 -9.50 -2.11 -19.55
N ARG A 106 -8.81 -3.03 -20.21
CA ARG A 106 -8.11 -2.77 -21.45
C ARG A 106 -9.11 -2.79 -22.60
#